data_AF-A0A0F9Z5Y8-F1
#
_entry.id   AF-A0A0F9Z5Y8-F1
#
_cell.length_a   1.000
_cell.length_b   1.000
_cell.length_c   1.000
_cell.angle_alpha   90.00
_cell.angle_beta   90.00
_cell.angle_gamma   90.00
#
_symmetry.space_group_name_H-M   'P 1'
#
loop_
_entity.id
_entity.type
_entity.pdbx_description
1 polymer ?
#
loop_
_entity_poly.entity_id
_entity_poly.type
_entity_poly.pdbx_seq_one_letter_code
_entity_poly.pdbx_strand_id
1 'polypeptide(L)' 'MLNRIIIGLIGIPTGFLILYYRARLKDWIGNIYFAEKYLGRGGTWEILPLIGLGISILSFLYMIGSLQKIFFSLFGKFF' A
#
# COMPACT_ATOMS: atom_id res chain seq x y z
N MET A 1 3.28 11.41 18.81
CA MET A 1 2.43 12.01 17.75
C MET A 1 3.25 12.46 16.54
N LEU A 2 4.33 13.23 16.73
CA LEU A 2 5.19 13.73 15.64
C LEU A 2 5.69 12.63 14.68
N ASN A 3 6.18 11.50 15.20
CA ASN A 3 6.68 10.39 14.37
C ASN A 3 5.61 9.81 13.43
N ARG A 4 4.33 9.80 13.85
CA ARG A 4 3.23 9.29 13.02
C ARG A 4 2.90 10.23 11.87
N ILE A 5 2.98 11.53 12.13
CA ILE A 5 2.77 12.57 11.13
C ILE A 5 3.88 12.52 10.08
N ILE A 6 5.15 12.41 10.49
CA ILE A 6 6.29 12.32 9.55
C ILE A 6 6.17 11.06 8.68
N ILE A 7 5.83 9.91 9.27
CA ILE A 7 5.65 8.65 8.51
C ILE A 7 4.48 8.77 7.52
N GLY A 8 3.36 9.37 7.93
CA GLY A 8 2.23 9.63 7.03
C GLY A 8 2.59 10.59 5.90
N LEU A 9 3.31 11.67 6.22
CA LEU A 9 3.73 12.71 5.28
C LEU A 9 4.67 12.18 4.20
N ILE A 10 5.46 11.15 4.48
CA ILE A 10 6.35 10.50 3.50
C ILE A 10 5.64 9.32 2.81
N GLY A 11 4.88 8.54 3.56
CA GLY A 11 4.21 7.33 3.06
C GLY A 11 3.09 7.62 2.06
N ILE A 12 2.31 8.68 2.27
CA ILE A 12 1.23 9.08 1.33
C ILE A 12 1.82 9.48 -0.04
N PRO A 13 2.80 10.41 -0.14
CA PRO A 13 3.47 10.69 -1.40
C PRO A 13 4.13 9.47 -2.03
N THR A 14 4.73 8.60 -1.22
CA THR A 14 5.36 7.37 -1.73
C THR A 14 4.33 6.45 -2.40
N GLY A 15 3.18 6.23 -1.78
CA GLY A 15 2.09 5.47 -2.40
C GLY A 15 1.56 6.11 -3.69
N PHE A 16 1.50 7.45 -3.72
CA PHE A 16 1.11 8.20 -4.91
C PHE A 16 2.17 8.12 -6.04
N LEU A 17 3.46 8.15 -5.70
CA LEU A 17 4.55 7.97 -6.64
C LEU A 17 4.53 6.57 -7.26
N ILE A 18 4.18 5.53 -6.49
CA ILE A 18 4.00 4.17 -7.02
C ILE A 18 2.85 4.14 -8.04
N LEU A 19 1.74 4.82 -7.76
CA LEU A 19 0.61 4.94 -8.69
C LEU A 19 0.99 5.69 -9.95
N TYR A 20 1.70 6.82 -9.81
CA TYR A 20 2.12 7.66 -10.92
C TYR A 20 3.15 6.96 -11.82
N TYR A 21 4.16 6.33 -11.23
CA TYR A 21 5.24 5.64 -11.95
C TYR A 21 4.96 4.16 -12.20
N ARG A 22 3.71 3.70 -12.07
CA ARG A 22 3.34 2.27 -12.22
C ARG A 22 3.83 1.64 -13.52
N ALA A 23 3.78 2.37 -14.65
CA ALA A 23 4.23 1.86 -15.94
C ALA A 23 5.74 1.62 -15.93
N ARG A 24 6.51 2.61 -15.47
CA ARG A 24 7.97 2.52 -15.35
C ARG A 24 8.41 1.45 -14.35
N LEU A 25 7.69 1.31 -13.24
CA LEU A 25 7.93 0.26 -12.25
C LEU A 25 7.67 -1.14 -12.83
N LYS A 26 6.59 -1.30 -13.60
CA LYS A 26 6.28 -2.56 -14.27
C LYS A 26 7.32 -2.91 -15.34
N ASP A 27 7.82 -1.93 -16.10
CA ASP A 27 8.88 -2.15 -17.09
C ASP A 27 10.21 -2.52 -16.44
N TRP A 28 10.48 -2.01 -15.23
CA TRP A 28 11.66 -2.36 -14.44
C TRP A 28 11.57 -3.74 -13.78
N ILE A 29 10.41 -4.06 -13.18
CA ILE A 29 10.19 -5.31 -12.44
C ILE A 29 9.89 -6.48 -13.38
N GLY A 30 9.32 -6.18 -14.55
CA GLY A 30 8.76 -7.19 -15.44
C GLY A 30 7.44 -7.76 -14.90
N ASN A 31 6.98 -8.86 -15.50
CA ASN A 31 5.74 -9.50 -15.09
C ASN A 31 5.97 -10.32 -13.81
N ILE A 32 5.22 -10.02 -12.76
CA ILE A 32 5.30 -10.72 -11.48
C ILE A 32 4.50 -12.02 -11.61
N TYR A 33 5.18 -13.18 -11.48
CA TYR A 33 4.53 -14.49 -11.62
C TYR A 33 3.31 -14.68 -10.70
N PHE A 34 3.38 -14.18 -9.46
CA PHE A 34 2.24 -14.19 -8.55
C PHE A 34 1.07 -13.38 -9.10
N ALA A 35 1.31 -12.17 -9.58
CA ALA A 35 0.26 -11.31 -10.11
C ALA A 35 -0.38 -11.93 -11.35
N GLU A 36 0.41 -12.46 -12.28
CA GLU A 36 -0.11 -13.10 -13.48
C GLU A 36 -0.87 -14.41 -13.18
N LYS A 37 -0.46 -15.17 -12.15
CA LYS A 37 -1.12 -16.42 -11.75
C LYS A 37 -2.46 -16.19 -11.05
N TYR A 38 -2.58 -15.16 -10.21
CA TYR A 38 -3.79 -14.92 -9.41
C TYR A 38 -4.75 -13.88 -10.01
N LEU A 39 -4.23 -12.87 -10.71
CA LEU A 39 -5.04 -11.81 -11.33
C LEU A 39 -5.23 -12.03 -12.85
N GLY A 40 -4.52 -13.00 -13.45
CA GLY A 40 -4.61 -13.32 -14.86
C GLY A 40 -3.65 -12.50 -15.74
N ARG A 41 -3.87 -12.55 -17.06
CA ARG A 41 -2.97 -11.96 -18.05
C ARG A 41 -2.97 -10.43 -17.94
N GLY A 42 -1.82 -9.86 -17.57
CA GLY A 42 -1.70 -8.44 -17.26
C GLY A 42 -1.94 -8.09 -15.80
N GLY A 43 -2.08 -9.10 -14.91
CA GLY A 43 -2.28 -8.92 -13.47
C GLY A 43 -1.20 -8.05 -12.80
N THR A 44 0.00 -8.01 -13.37
CA THR A 44 1.06 -7.10 -12.91
C THR A 44 0.64 -5.62 -13.05
N TRP A 45 -0.11 -5.25 -14.09
CA TRP A 45 -0.63 -3.88 -14.25
C TRP A 45 -1.67 -3.50 -13.20
N GLU A 46 -2.38 -4.49 -12.65
CA GLU A 46 -3.44 -4.27 -11.67
C GLU A 46 -2.91 -4.30 -10.24
N ILE A 47 -1.88 -5.10 -9.97
CA ILE A 47 -1.32 -5.25 -8.62
C ILE A 47 -0.53 -4.01 -8.19
N LEU A 48 0.18 -3.33 -9.10
CA LEU A 48 0.95 -2.13 -8.76
C LEU A 48 0.07 -0.99 -8.23
N PRO A 49 -1.06 -0.65 -8.90
CA PRO A 49 -2.03 0.29 -8.35
C PRO A 49 -2.59 -0.14 -7.01
N LEU A 50 -2.90 -1.43 -6.84
CA LEU A 50 -3.43 -1.96 -5.58
C LEU A 50 -2.45 -1.75 -4.43
N ILE A 51 -1.16 -1.99 -4.68
CA ILE A 51 -0.07 -1.78 -3.72
C ILE A 51 0.08 -0.28 -3.40
N GLY A 52 0.14 0.59 -4.41
CA GLY A 52 0.30 2.03 -4.20
C GLY A 52 -0.87 2.66 -3.44
N LEU A 53 -2.08 2.24 -3.76
CA LEU A 53 -3.31 2.67 -3.08
C LEU A 53 -3.34 2.12 -1.65
N GLY A 54 -2.99 0.84 -1.45
CA GLY A 54 -2.86 0.23 -0.13
C GLY A 54 -1.84 0.95 0.77
N ILE A 55 -0.65 1.28 0.24
CA ILE A 55 0.38 2.03 0.96
C ILE A 55 -0.13 3.43 1.32
N SER A 56 -0.83 4.11 0.40
CA SER A 56 -1.39 5.43 0.65
C SER A 56 -2.43 5.40 1.79
N ILE A 57 -3.36 4.43 1.74
CA ILE A 57 -4.39 4.25 2.78
C ILE A 57 -3.75 3.89 4.12
N LEU A 58 -2.81 2.94 4.14
CA LEU A 58 -2.13 2.54 5.38
C LEU A 58 -1.35 3.69 6.00
N SER A 59 -0.64 4.48 5.18
CA SER A 59 0.10 5.66 5.65
C SER A 59 -0.85 6.70 6.25
N PHE A 60 -2.01 6.92 5.64
CA PHE A 60 -3.05 7.81 6.15
C PHE A 60 -3.67 7.29 7.46
N LEU A 61 -4.02 6.00 7.53
CA LEU A 61 -4.56 5.38 8.74
C LEU A 61 -3.56 5.40 9.90
N TYR A 62 -2.27 5.27 9.60
CA TYR A 62 -1.20 5.34 10.59
C TYR A 62 -1.03 6.78 11.10
N MET A 63 -1.12 7.76 10.20
CA MET A 63 -1.05 9.18 10.54
C MET A 63 -2.14 9.60 11.53
N ILE A 64 -3.38 9.15 11.30
CA ILE A 64 -4.54 9.44 12.18
C ILE A 64 -4.47 8.63 13.48
N GLY A 65 -3.65 7.58 13.53
CA GLY A 65 -3.59 6.65 14.67
C GLY A 65 -4.77 5.69 14.72
N SER A 66 -5.64 5.68 13.71
CA SER A 66 -6.76 4.74 13.57
C SER A 66 -6.29 3.32 13.33
N LEU A 67 -5.12 3.12 12.73
CA LEU A 67 -4.54 1.80 12.47
C LEU A 67 -4.38 0.99 13.76
N GLN A 68 -3.91 1.63 14.83
CA GLN A 68 -3.81 0.99 16.15
C GLN A 68 -5.18 0.64 16.72
N LYS A 69 -6.16 1.55 16.62
CA LYS A 69 -7.53 1.32 17.12
C LYS A 69 -8.21 0.16 16.39
N ILE A 70 -8.06 0.08 15.07
CA ILE A 70 -8.58 -1.02 14.25
C ILE A 70 -7.88 -2.33 14.61
N PHE A 71 -6.55 -2.31 14.75
CA PHE A 71 -5.78 -3.51 15.11
C PHE A 71 -6.19 -4.05 16.49
N PHE A 72 -6.27 -3.19 17.51
CA PHE A 72 -6.77 -3.57 18.83
C PHE A 72 -8.23 -4.03 18.80
N SER A 73 -9.09 -3.45 17.96
CA SER A 73 -10.48 -3.88 17.83
C SER A 73 -10.65 -5.22 17.13
N LEU A 74 -9.77 -5.57 16.18
CA LEU A 74 -9.83 -6.82 15.43
C LEU A 74 -9.15 -7.96 16.17
N PHE A 75 -7.99 -7.69 16.78
CA PHE A 75 -7.14 -8.70 17.41
C PHE A 75 -7.25 -8.74 18.94
N GLY A 76 -7.74 -7.68 19.58
CA GLY A 76 -7.99 -7.65 21.04
C GLY A 76 -9.20 -8.46 21.48
N LYS A 77 -9.87 -9.19 20.58
CA LYS A 77 -10.80 -10.26 20.94
C LYS A 77 -10.11 -11.62 21.10
N PHE A 78 -8.87 -11.75 20.63
CA PHE A 78 -8.07 -12.98 20.66
C PHE A 78 -6.95 -12.95 21.72
N PHE A 79 -6.75 -11.81 22.40
CA PHE A 79 -5.91 -11.60 23.57
C PHE A 79 -6.75 -10.94 24.65
#